data_AF-R6Y0U5-F1
#
_entry.id   AF-R6Y0U5-F1
#
_cell.length_a   1.000
_cell.length_b   1.000
_cell.length_c   1.000
_cell.angle_alpha   90.00
_cell.angle_beta   90.00
_cell.angle_gamma   90.00
#
_symmetry.space_group_name_H-M   'P 1'
#
loop_
_entity.id
_entity.type
_entity.pdbx_description
1 polymer ?
#
loop_
_entity_poly.entity_id
_entity_poly.type
_entity_poly.pdbx_seq_one_letter_code
_entity_poly.pdbx_strand_id
1 'polypeptide(L)'
;MYSLYEVEQILRNKQVFVCSLAFLGEGEHSEAFLVNRDIVVKLPKHRQASECLKTEMQVVKGLGKNLNVEIPSVLFQGAFFHEGEEYTFFGSRKLPGHSLNKKQFCALPKPILDKNAEIVANFLYRLHSEKNVLPIQREGDVLVHGDFSLNHLLFDQNQMVCSVLDFGDSHVGDYQEDFLYLLDEEDEEEFGADFGREVLANYKSILSCSLQGEF
;
A
#
# COMPACT_ATOMS: atom_id res chain seq x y z
N MET A 1 3.36 9.38 -19.66
CA MET A 1 4.63 9.64 -18.97
C MET A 1 4.83 11.12 -18.84
N TYR A 2 4.78 11.61 -17.59
CA TYR A 2 5.04 13.01 -17.28
C TYR A 2 6.52 13.30 -17.42
N SER A 3 6.88 14.36 -18.14
CA SER A 3 8.25 14.86 -18.10
C SER A 3 8.55 15.48 -16.74
N LEU A 4 9.81 15.42 -16.29
CA LEU A 4 10.22 16.05 -15.03
C LEU A 4 9.89 17.56 -15.00
N TYR A 5 9.92 18.22 -16.15
CA TYR A 5 9.53 19.62 -16.27
C TYR A 5 8.04 19.83 -15.94
N GLU A 6 7.15 19.01 -16.50
CA GLU A 6 5.71 19.08 -16.19
C GLU A 6 5.43 18.82 -14.71
N VAL A 7 6.06 17.81 -14.13
CA VAL A 7 5.94 17.50 -12.70
C VAL A 7 6.39 18.69 -11.84
N GLU A 8 7.52 19.30 -12.17
CA GLU A 8 8.00 20.48 -11.45
C GLU A 8 7.01 21.65 -11.54
N GLN A 9 6.39 21.90 -12.69
CA GLN A 9 5.36 22.94 -12.84
C GLN A 9 4.10 22.64 -12.01
N ILE A 10 3.62 21.39 -12.02
CA ILE A 10 2.47 20.95 -11.21
C ILE A 10 2.74 21.24 -9.72
N LEU A 11 3.93 20.89 -9.23
CA LEU A 11 4.33 21.08 -7.84
C LEU A 11 4.51 22.55 -7.47
N ARG A 12 5.17 23.35 -8.32
CA ARG A 12 5.37 24.79 -8.11
C ARG A 12 4.06 25.56 -8.07
N ASN A 13 3.07 25.18 -8.90
CA ASN A 13 1.73 25.77 -8.87
C ASN A 13 1.00 25.54 -7.53
N LYS A 14 1.40 24.53 -6.76
CA LYS A 14 0.93 24.29 -5.38
C LYS A 14 1.90 24.78 -4.31
N GLN A 15 2.85 25.65 -4.68
CA GLN A 15 3.85 26.23 -3.77
C GLN A 15 4.72 25.17 -3.07
N VAL A 16 4.85 23.98 -3.66
CA VAL A 16 5.80 22.96 -3.19
C VAL A 16 7.19 23.38 -3.66
N PHE A 17 8.12 23.50 -2.72
CA PHE A 17 9.50 23.85 -3.02
C PHE A 17 10.26 22.61 -3.53
N VAL A 18 10.84 22.69 -4.73
CA VAL A 18 11.53 21.57 -5.39
C VAL A 18 13.03 21.91 -5.52
N CYS A 19 13.87 21.23 -4.76
CA CYS A 19 15.34 21.26 -4.86
C CYS A 19 15.89 20.12 -5.73
N SER A 20 15.25 18.96 -5.67
CA SER A 20 15.61 17.79 -6.49
C SER A 20 14.35 17.03 -6.87
N LEU A 21 14.34 16.51 -8.09
CA LEU A 21 13.23 15.74 -8.64
C LEU A 21 13.80 14.57 -9.45
N ALA A 22 13.31 13.37 -9.20
CA ALA A 22 13.66 12.17 -9.95
C ALA A 22 12.43 11.29 -10.15
N PHE A 23 12.37 10.60 -11.28
CA PHE A 23 11.42 9.50 -11.45
C PHE A 23 11.80 8.36 -10.49
N LEU A 24 10.80 7.82 -9.77
CA LEU A 24 11.00 6.74 -8.80
C LEU A 24 10.52 5.40 -9.35
N GLY A 25 9.41 5.40 -10.08
CA GLY A 25 8.81 4.20 -10.65
C GLY A 25 7.42 4.49 -11.20
N GLU A 26 6.85 3.51 -11.88
CA GLU A 26 5.47 3.56 -12.36
C GLU A 26 4.80 2.20 -12.17
N GLY A 27 3.50 2.21 -11.90
CA GLY A 27 2.63 1.05 -11.95
C GLY A 27 1.60 1.20 -13.06
N GLU A 28 0.54 0.40 -13.04
CA GLU A 28 -0.54 0.51 -14.03
C GLU A 28 -1.25 1.87 -13.97
N HIS A 29 -1.47 2.39 -12.76
CA HIS A 29 -2.31 3.55 -12.53
C HIS A 29 -1.55 4.87 -12.35
N SER A 30 -0.35 4.84 -11.77
CA SER A 30 0.35 6.08 -11.39
C SER A 30 1.83 6.05 -11.71
N GLU A 31 2.40 7.25 -11.89
CA GLU A 31 3.83 7.51 -11.91
C GLU A 31 4.24 8.14 -10.57
N ALA A 32 5.31 7.62 -9.96
CA ALA A 32 5.84 8.09 -8.70
C ALA A 32 7.14 8.88 -8.92
N PHE A 33 7.25 10.03 -8.27
CA PHE A 33 8.40 10.93 -8.35
C PHE A 33 8.97 11.20 -6.96
N LEU A 34 10.29 11.11 -6.83
CA LEU A 34 11.01 11.45 -5.61
C LEU A 34 11.37 12.95 -5.62
N VAL A 35 10.79 13.70 -4.69
CA VAL A 35 11.00 15.13 -4.48
C VAL A 35 11.83 15.32 -3.22
N ASN A 36 12.88 16.15 -3.31
CA ASN A 36 13.75 16.52 -2.18
C ASN A 36 14.37 15.35 -1.39
N ARG A 37 14.41 14.15 -2.00
CA ARG A 37 14.95 12.88 -1.46
C ARG A 37 14.08 12.16 -0.43
N ASP A 38 13.05 12.80 0.11
CA ASP A 38 12.24 12.29 1.22
C ASP A 38 10.73 12.35 0.99
N ILE A 39 10.28 12.90 -0.14
CA ILE A 39 8.86 13.00 -0.50
C ILE A 39 8.60 12.19 -1.76
N VAL A 40 7.58 11.33 -1.75
CA VAL A 40 7.07 10.63 -2.94
C VAL A 40 5.81 11.34 -3.39
N VAL A 41 5.77 11.76 -4.64
CA VAL A 41 4.58 12.32 -5.30
C VAL A 41 4.04 11.29 -6.28
N LYS A 42 2.78 10.88 -6.12
CA LYS A 42 2.06 10.04 -7.09
C LYS A 42 1.22 10.92 -8.01
N LEU A 43 1.44 10.81 -9.31
CA LEU A 43 0.61 11.42 -10.36
C LEU A 43 -0.16 10.32 -11.10
N PRO A 44 -1.48 10.49 -11.33
CA PRO A 44 -2.28 9.48 -11.99
C PRO A 44 -2.02 9.49 -13.50
N LYS A 45 -2.08 8.33 -14.16
CA LYS A 45 -1.92 8.19 -15.62
C LYS A 45 -3.20 8.49 -16.39
N HIS A 46 -4.36 8.39 -15.74
CA HIS A 46 -5.68 8.57 -16.33
C HIS A 46 -6.73 8.87 -15.26
N ARG A 47 -7.96 9.21 -15.68
CA ARG A 47 -9.06 9.62 -14.78
C ARG A 47 -9.38 8.61 -13.69
N GLN A 48 -9.49 7.32 -14.04
CA GLN A 48 -9.76 6.28 -13.04
C GLN A 48 -8.64 6.20 -11.99
N ALA A 49 -7.38 6.29 -12.39
CA ALA A 49 -6.27 6.33 -11.45
C ALA A 49 -6.33 7.55 -10.52
N SER A 50 -6.83 8.69 -11.02
CA SER A 50 -7.07 9.86 -10.17
C SER A 50 -8.17 9.62 -9.12
N GLU A 51 -9.15 8.77 -9.40
CA GLU A 51 -10.15 8.38 -8.38
C GLU A 51 -9.54 7.37 -7.39
N CYS A 52 -8.74 6.41 -7.85
CA CYS A 52 -7.98 5.50 -6.97
C CYS A 52 -7.07 6.28 -6.01
N LEU A 53 -6.39 7.34 -6.46
CA LEU A 53 -5.58 8.19 -5.58
C LEU A 53 -6.41 8.92 -4.51
N LYS A 54 -7.69 9.25 -4.78
CA LYS A 54 -8.57 9.82 -3.76
C LYS A 54 -8.93 8.77 -2.70
N THR A 55 -9.20 7.54 -3.13
CA THR A 55 -9.42 6.39 -2.25
C THR A 55 -8.19 6.14 -1.38
N GLU A 56 -7.00 6.05 -1.99
CA GLU A 56 -5.73 5.85 -1.28
C GLU A 56 -5.54 6.93 -0.20
N MET A 57 -5.72 8.21 -0.56
CA MET A 57 -5.62 9.30 0.41
C MET A 57 -6.64 9.20 1.54
N GLN A 58 -7.88 8.82 1.25
CA GLN A 58 -8.91 8.65 2.29
C GLN A 58 -8.51 7.52 3.25
N VAL A 59 -8.07 6.39 2.69
CA VAL A 59 -7.70 5.20 3.45
C VAL A 59 -6.48 5.46 4.31
N VAL A 60 -5.36 5.92 3.74
CA VAL A 60 -4.13 6.12 4.52
C VAL A 60 -4.22 7.24 5.55
N LYS A 61 -5.14 8.22 5.38
CA LYS A 61 -5.42 9.23 6.41
C LYS A 61 -6.33 8.70 7.52
N GLY A 62 -7.26 7.82 7.17
CA GLY A 62 -8.20 7.22 8.11
C GLY A 62 -7.57 6.11 8.94
N LEU A 63 -6.66 5.33 8.33
CA LEU A 63 -5.82 4.37 9.02
C LEU A 63 -4.87 5.13 9.95
N GLY A 64 -5.24 5.21 11.23
CA GLY A 64 -4.43 5.87 12.25
C GLY A 64 -3.06 5.22 12.45
N LYS A 65 -2.29 5.69 13.44
CA LYS A 65 -0.93 5.20 13.71
C LYS A 65 -0.84 3.83 14.40
N ASN A 66 -1.96 3.13 14.53
CA ASN A 66 -2.06 1.87 15.27
C ASN A 66 -1.78 0.65 14.38
N LEU A 67 -0.94 0.77 13.36
CA LEU A 67 -0.50 -0.36 12.52
C LEU A 67 0.89 -0.85 12.98
N ASN A 68 1.21 -2.10 12.66
CA ASN A 68 2.51 -2.72 12.93
C ASN A 68 3.55 -2.48 11.82
N VAL A 69 3.16 -1.77 10.75
CA VAL A 69 3.97 -1.40 9.58
C VAL A 69 3.70 0.06 9.21
N GLU A 70 4.63 0.69 8.51
CA GLU A 70 4.43 2.04 7.97
C GLU A 70 3.57 2.02 6.70
N ILE A 71 2.75 3.07 6.52
CA ILE A 71 1.93 3.30 5.32
C ILE A 71 2.12 4.75 4.85
N PRO A 72 1.78 5.10 3.60
CA PRO A 72 1.99 6.45 3.07
C PRO A 72 1.35 7.53 3.96
N SER A 73 2.16 8.43 4.50
CA SER A 73 1.66 9.58 5.27
C SER A 73 1.53 10.81 4.37
N VAL A 74 0.30 11.20 4.03
CA VAL A 74 0.01 12.34 3.13
C VAL A 74 0.48 13.65 3.77
N LEU A 75 1.42 14.32 3.11
CA LEU A 75 1.96 15.64 3.50
C LEU A 75 1.18 16.79 2.84
N PHE A 76 0.85 16.61 1.56
CA PHE A 76 0.08 17.58 0.79
C PHE A 76 -0.68 16.86 -0.32
N GLN A 77 -1.72 17.51 -0.82
CA GLN A 77 -2.49 17.07 -1.98
C GLN A 77 -2.82 18.25 -2.87
N GLY A 78 -3.15 17.99 -4.13
CA GLY A 78 -3.56 19.03 -5.05
C GLY A 78 -4.33 18.48 -6.24
N ALA A 79 -4.86 19.40 -7.03
CA ALA A 79 -5.42 19.11 -8.34
C ALA A 79 -4.68 19.92 -9.42
N PHE A 80 -4.59 19.36 -10.63
CA PHE A 80 -3.99 19.95 -11.81
C PHE A 80 -4.78 19.55 -13.06
N PHE A 81 -4.71 20.39 -14.10
CA PHE A 81 -5.30 20.06 -15.40
C PHE A 81 -4.25 19.45 -16.32
N HIS A 82 -4.58 18.35 -16.98
CA HIS A 82 -3.75 17.73 -18.02
C HIS A 82 -4.67 17.15 -19.10
N GLU A 83 -4.38 17.48 -20.36
CA GLU A 83 -5.17 17.06 -21.52
C GLU A 83 -6.68 17.38 -21.43
N GLY A 84 -7.06 18.46 -20.75
CA GLY A 84 -8.45 18.92 -20.63
C GLY A 84 -9.25 18.27 -19.50
N GLU A 85 -8.64 17.37 -18.71
CA GLU A 85 -9.24 16.81 -17.50
C GLU A 85 -8.53 17.31 -16.24
N GLU A 86 -9.25 17.34 -15.11
CA GLU A 86 -8.68 17.64 -13.80
C GLU A 86 -8.30 16.34 -13.09
N TYR A 87 -7.04 16.25 -12.68
CA TYR A 87 -6.49 15.13 -11.93
C TYR A 87 -6.10 15.55 -10.53
N THR A 88 -6.22 14.61 -9.59
CA THR A 88 -5.75 14.73 -8.21
C THR A 88 -4.40 14.07 -8.05
N PHE A 89 -3.55 14.64 -7.20
CA PHE A 89 -2.29 14.05 -6.79
C PHE A 89 -2.06 14.25 -5.30
N PHE A 90 -1.12 13.49 -4.74
CA PHE A 90 -0.62 13.74 -3.40
C PHE A 90 0.87 13.51 -3.28
N GLY A 91 1.45 14.18 -2.30
CA GLY A 91 2.80 13.95 -1.82
C GLY A 91 2.76 13.32 -0.44
N SER A 92 3.50 12.24 -0.23
CA SER A 92 3.68 11.57 1.04
C SER A 92 5.15 11.49 1.42
N ARG A 93 5.44 11.15 2.68
CA ARG A 93 6.81 10.78 3.05
C ARG A 93 7.23 9.52 2.30
N LYS A 94 8.47 9.48 1.83
CA LYS A 94 9.09 8.25 1.35
C LYS A 94 9.17 7.26 2.52
N LEU A 95 8.56 6.10 2.34
CA LEU A 95 8.63 5.04 3.34
C LEU A 95 10.02 4.38 3.36
N PRO A 96 10.48 3.87 4.52
CA PRO A 96 11.72 3.14 4.61
C PRO A 96 11.60 1.76 3.95
N GLY A 97 12.77 1.19 3.66
CA GLY A 97 12.90 -0.16 3.14
C GLY A 97 13.17 -0.22 1.63
N HIS A 98 13.14 -1.44 1.12
CA HIS A 98 13.37 -1.78 -0.30
C HIS A 98 12.45 -2.91 -0.72
N SER A 99 12.11 -2.96 -2.00
CA SER A 99 11.32 -4.06 -2.58
C SER A 99 12.19 -5.30 -2.78
N LEU A 100 11.57 -6.47 -2.67
CA LEU A 100 12.15 -7.75 -3.05
C LEU A 100 11.33 -8.32 -4.21
N ASN A 101 11.98 -8.86 -5.22
CA ASN A 101 11.29 -9.73 -6.18
C ASN A 101 11.08 -11.14 -5.58
N LYS A 102 10.21 -11.94 -6.20
CA LYS A 102 9.93 -13.32 -5.78
C LYS A 102 11.19 -14.14 -5.49
N LYS A 103 12.18 -14.11 -6.40
CA LYS A 103 13.42 -14.88 -6.22
C LYS A 103 14.18 -14.47 -4.96
N GLN A 104 14.25 -13.18 -4.66
CA GLN A 104 14.89 -12.68 -3.44
C GLN A 104 14.07 -13.06 -2.20
N PHE A 105 12.75 -12.92 -2.26
CA PHE A 105 11.84 -13.25 -1.17
C PHE A 105 11.88 -14.76 -0.83
N CYS A 106 11.75 -15.64 -1.82
CA CYS A 106 11.80 -17.09 -1.62
C CYS A 106 13.19 -17.59 -1.15
N ALA A 107 14.25 -16.80 -1.35
CA ALA A 107 15.59 -17.11 -0.86
C ALA A 107 15.80 -16.72 0.62
N LEU A 108 14.83 -16.06 1.25
CA LEU A 108 14.93 -15.68 2.66
C LEU A 108 14.95 -16.93 3.57
N PRO A 109 15.71 -16.90 4.67
CA PRO A 109 15.70 -17.99 5.64
C PRO A 109 14.29 -18.21 6.22
N LYS A 110 13.91 -19.48 6.44
CA LYS A 110 12.60 -19.84 7.02
C LYS A 110 12.23 -19.03 8.28
N PRO A 111 13.12 -18.77 9.26
CA PRO A 111 12.77 -17.94 10.41
C PRO A 111 12.38 -16.49 10.05
N ILE A 112 12.95 -15.93 8.98
CA ILE A 112 12.60 -14.60 8.47
C ILE A 112 11.25 -14.65 7.76
N LEU A 113 11.01 -15.67 6.93
CA LEU A 113 9.70 -15.90 6.30
C LEU A 113 8.59 -16.04 7.35
N ASP A 114 8.84 -16.77 8.43
CA ASP A 114 7.86 -16.99 9.49
C ASP A 114 7.51 -15.68 10.20
N LYS A 115 8.52 -14.85 10.47
CA LYS A 115 8.28 -13.53 11.06
C LYS A 115 7.60 -12.55 10.09
N ASN A 116 7.90 -12.62 8.80
CA ASN A 116 7.17 -11.83 7.81
C ASN A 116 5.72 -12.30 7.70
N ALA A 117 5.43 -13.59 7.81
CA ALA A 117 4.07 -14.10 7.82
C ALA A 117 3.28 -13.60 9.04
N GLU A 118 3.91 -13.55 10.22
CA GLU A 118 3.32 -12.94 11.42
C GLU A 118 3.03 -11.44 11.23
N ILE A 119 3.97 -10.68 10.65
CA ILE A 119 3.82 -9.23 10.41
C ILE A 119 2.68 -8.96 9.43
N VAL A 120 2.64 -9.66 8.31
CA VAL A 120 1.60 -9.54 7.28
C VAL A 120 0.24 -9.90 7.87
N ALA A 121 0.13 -11.02 8.59
CA ALA A 121 -1.12 -11.43 9.23
C ALA A 121 -1.61 -10.38 10.24
N ASN A 122 -0.71 -9.78 11.02
CA ASN A 122 -1.08 -8.73 11.97
C ASN A 122 -1.53 -7.43 11.28
N PHE A 123 -0.89 -7.07 10.17
CA PHE A 123 -1.30 -5.92 9.36
C PHE A 123 -2.71 -6.13 8.78
N LEU A 124 -2.95 -7.24 8.08
CA LEU A 124 -4.26 -7.56 7.50
C LEU A 124 -5.34 -7.61 8.58
N TYR A 125 -5.06 -8.23 9.73
CA TYR A 125 -6.01 -8.24 10.85
C TYR A 125 -6.38 -6.83 11.32
N ARG A 126 -5.40 -5.94 11.48
CA ARG A 126 -5.65 -4.55 11.91
C ARG A 126 -6.40 -3.75 10.85
N LEU A 127 -6.05 -3.93 9.57
CA LEU A 127 -6.74 -3.31 8.45
C LEU A 127 -8.23 -3.71 8.44
N HIS A 128 -8.51 -5.01 8.50
CA HIS A 128 -9.86 -5.57 8.46
C HIS A 128 -10.70 -5.23 9.71
N SER A 129 -10.01 -4.94 10.82
CA SER A 129 -10.63 -4.51 12.08
C SER A 129 -11.02 -3.04 12.08
N GLU A 130 -10.55 -2.22 11.13
CA GLU A 130 -10.93 -0.82 11.04
C GLU A 130 -12.33 -0.67 10.44
N LYS A 131 -13.18 0.13 11.10
CA LYS A 131 -14.61 0.28 10.76
C LYS A 131 -15.00 1.71 10.40
N ASN A 132 -14.10 2.68 10.57
CA ASN A 132 -14.43 4.10 10.47
C ASN A 132 -13.81 4.80 9.25
N VAL A 133 -13.08 4.07 8.41
CA VAL A 133 -12.36 4.64 7.24
C VAL A 133 -13.27 4.76 6.02
N LEU A 134 -13.94 3.66 5.67
CA LEU A 134 -14.95 3.57 4.62
C LEU A 134 -16.27 3.08 5.21
N PRO A 135 -17.42 3.52 4.68
CA PRO A 135 -18.73 3.12 5.21
C PRO A 135 -19.01 1.64 4.94
N ILE A 136 -19.17 0.85 6.01
CA ILE A 136 -19.51 -0.57 5.93
C ILE A 136 -21.03 -0.74 5.95
N GLN A 137 -21.58 -1.35 4.90
CA GLN A 137 -23.03 -1.47 4.71
C GLN A 137 -23.57 -2.87 5.05
N ARG A 138 -22.73 -3.90 4.92
CA ARG A 138 -23.11 -5.30 5.11
C ARG A 138 -22.34 -5.88 6.28
N GLU A 139 -23.05 -6.65 7.11
CA GLU A 139 -22.43 -7.37 8.22
C GLU A 139 -21.44 -8.42 7.69
N GLY A 140 -20.23 -8.43 8.27
CA GLY A 140 -19.14 -9.30 7.86
C GLY A 140 -18.12 -8.64 6.93
N ASP A 141 -18.51 -7.60 6.19
CA ASP A 141 -17.57 -6.90 5.30
C ASP A 141 -16.54 -6.09 6.12
N VAL A 142 -15.35 -5.96 5.53
CA VAL A 142 -14.20 -5.27 6.13
C VAL A 142 -13.58 -4.30 5.14
N LEU A 143 -12.79 -3.35 5.65
CA LEU A 143 -11.87 -2.61 4.80
C LEU A 143 -10.79 -3.58 4.30
N VAL A 144 -10.71 -3.78 2.98
CA VAL A 144 -9.68 -4.59 2.32
C VAL A 144 -8.65 -3.68 1.64
N HIS A 145 -7.41 -4.17 1.50
CA HIS A 145 -6.37 -3.51 0.71
C HIS A 145 -6.74 -3.50 -0.77
N GLY A 146 -7.28 -4.61 -1.29
CA GLY A 146 -7.78 -4.78 -2.65
C GLY A 146 -6.72 -5.15 -3.69
N ASP A 147 -5.44 -4.95 -3.36
CA ASP A 147 -4.28 -5.25 -4.22
C ASP A 147 -3.05 -5.69 -3.39
N PHE A 148 -3.24 -6.66 -2.50
CA PHE A 148 -2.22 -7.04 -1.53
C PHE A 148 -1.22 -8.05 -2.12
N SER A 149 -0.18 -7.55 -2.79
CA SER A 149 0.87 -8.33 -3.48
C SER A 149 2.29 -8.06 -2.94
N LEU A 150 3.26 -8.89 -3.35
CA LEU A 150 4.67 -8.73 -2.94
C LEU A 150 5.25 -7.37 -3.36
N ASN A 151 4.81 -6.86 -4.51
CA ASN A 151 5.25 -5.58 -5.07
C ASN A 151 4.87 -4.37 -4.18
N HIS A 152 3.87 -4.52 -3.32
CA HIS A 152 3.40 -3.47 -2.41
C HIS A 152 4.02 -3.54 -1.01
N LEU A 153 4.97 -4.46 -0.77
CA LEU A 153 5.71 -4.54 0.49
C LEU A 153 7.14 -3.98 0.38
N LEU A 154 7.55 -3.25 1.42
CA LEU A 154 8.95 -2.87 1.61
C LEU A 154 9.55 -3.59 2.81
N PHE A 155 10.82 -3.95 2.67
CA PHE A 155 11.59 -4.71 3.65
C PHE A 155 12.72 -3.86 4.24
N ASP A 156 12.94 -3.98 5.54
CA ASP A 156 14.03 -3.30 6.24
C ASP A 156 15.39 -3.98 5.99
N GLN A 157 16.44 -3.48 6.65
CA GLN A 157 17.79 -4.06 6.56
C GLN A 157 17.90 -5.51 7.08
N ASN A 158 16.95 -5.95 7.89
CA ASN A 158 16.86 -7.32 8.43
C ASN A 158 15.95 -8.21 7.57
N GLN A 159 15.50 -7.72 6.40
CA GLN A 159 14.56 -8.41 5.51
C GLN A 159 13.18 -8.62 6.13
N MET A 160 12.80 -7.74 7.06
CA MET A 160 11.50 -7.75 7.71
C MET A 160 10.55 -6.78 7.01
N VAL A 161 9.30 -7.17 6.78
CA VAL A 161 8.28 -6.26 6.24
C VAL A 161 8.16 -5.05 7.18
N CYS A 162 8.41 -3.86 6.67
CA CYS A 162 8.37 -2.62 7.44
C CYS A 162 7.36 -1.61 6.91
N SER A 163 6.97 -1.70 5.63
CA SER A 163 6.02 -0.77 5.02
C SER A 163 5.10 -1.46 4.02
N VAL A 164 3.86 -0.96 3.90
CA VAL A 164 2.86 -1.36 2.89
C VAL A 164 2.50 -0.16 2.04
N LEU A 165 2.39 -0.35 0.73
CA LEU A 165 2.13 0.69 -0.28
C LEU A 165 0.81 0.43 -1.01
N ASP A 166 0.36 1.44 -1.74
CA ASP A 166 -0.68 1.34 -2.78
C ASP A 166 -2.09 0.93 -2.33
N PHE A 167 -2.74 1.81 -1.56
CA PHE A 167 -4.13 1.63 -1.13
C PHE A 167 -5.14 2.18 -2.16
N GLY A 168 -4.76 2.21 -3.45
CA GLY A 168 -5.60 2.75 -4.53
C GLY A 168 -6.89 1.96 -4.75
N ASP A 169 -6.82 0.64 -4.55
CA ASP A 169 -7.90 -0.31 -4.80
C ASP A 169 -8.63 -0.74 -3.51
N SER A 170 -8.31 -0.08 -2.40
CA SER A 170 -8.93 -0.36 -1.11
C SER A 170 -10.42 -0.05 -1.13
N HIS A 171 -11.20 -0.99 -0.63
CA HIS A 171 -12.66 -0.88 -0.61
C HIS A 171 -13.25 -1.68 0.55
N VAL A 172 -14.58 -1.73 0.65
CA VAL A 172 -15.28 -2.57 1.62
C VAL A 172 -15.72 -3.85 0.92
N GLY A 173 -15.25 -5.01 1.41
CA GLY A 173 -15.45 -6.30 0.74
C GLY A 173 -15.21 -7.50 1.65
N ASP A 174 -15.04 -8.68 1.04
CA ASP A 174 -14.72 -9.91 1.77
C ASP A 174 -13.23 -9.92 2.09
N TYR A 175 -12.88 -10.17 3.36
CA TYR A 175 -11.50 -10.21 3.83
C TYR A 175 -10.62 -11.21 3.06
N GLN A 176 -11.22 -12.22 2.41
CA GLN A 176 -10.54 -13.22 1.58
C GLN A 176 -9.87 -12.62 0.34
N GLU A 177 -10.32 -11.45 -0.13
CA GLU A 177 -9.77 -10.78 -1.30
C GLU A 177 -8.27 -10.45 -1.12
N ASP A 178 -7.87 -10.03 0.08
CA ASP A 178 -6.47 -9.74 0.41
C ASP A 178 -5.58 -10.99 0.53
N PHE A 179 -6.15 -12.20 0.38
CA PHE A 179 -5.41 -13.46 0.35
C PHE A 179 -5.25 -14.05 -1.05
N LEU A 180 -5.83 -13.43 -2.09
CA LEU A 180 -5.80 -13.97 -3.46
C LEU A 180 -4.36 -14.10 -3.98
N TYR A 181 -3.61 -12.99 -4.03
CA TYR A 181 -2.20 -13.01 -4.47
C TYR A 181 -1.28 -13.81 -3.54
N LEU A 182 -1.58 -13.82 -2.24
CA LEU A 182 -0.83 -14.62 -1.25
C LEU A 182 -0.92 -16.13 -1.53
N LEU A 183 -2.07 -16.59 -2.02
CA LEU A 183 -2.37 -18.01 -2.25
C LEU A 183 -2.22 -18.41 -3.72
N ASP A 184 -1.78 -17.50 -4.58
CA ASP A 184 -1.55 -17.79 -5.99
C ASP A 184 -0.36 -18.77 -6.15
N GLU A 185 -0.64 -19.93 -6.74
CA GLU A 185 0.35 -20.98 -7.01
C GLU A 185 0.98 -20.86 -8.41
N GLU A 186 0.35 -20.10 -9.30
CA GLU A 186 0.73 -19.98 -10.71
C GLU A 186 1.50 -18.69 -10.99
N ASP A 187 1.32 -17.65 -10.18
CA ASP A 187 1.97 -16.36 -10.37
C ASP A 187 3.48 -16.39 -10.03
N GLU A 188 4.33 -16.08 -11.01
CA GLU A 188 5.78 -16.03 -10.90
C GLU A 188 6.33 -14.74 -10.24
N GLU A 189 5.48 -13.80 -9.87
CA GLU A 189 5.84 -12.52 -9.25
C GLU A 189 5.50 -12.45 -7.76
N GLU A 190 4.64 -13.36 -7.26
CA GLU A 190 4.11 -13.33 -5.89
C GLU A 190 4.90 -14.12 -4.85
N PHE A 191 4.40 -14.07 -3.60
CA PHE A 191 5.00 -14.68 -2.40
C PHE A 191 5.20 -16.20 -2.46
N GLY A 192 4.35 -16.90 -3.22
CA GLY A 192 4.20 -18.35 -3.23
C GLY A 192 3.25 -18.87 -2.14
N ALA A 193 2.39 -19.83 -2.50
CA ALA A 193 1.27 -20.25 -1.67
C ALA A 193 1.64 -20.85 -0.30
N ASP A 194 2.84 -21.39 -0.11
CA ASP A 194 3.30 -21.83 1.22
C ASP A 194 3.37 -20.67 2.21
N PHE A 195 3.88 -19.51 1.76
CA PHE A 195 3.89 -18.30 2.58
C PHE A 195 2.47 -17.79 2.83
N GLY A 196 1.62 -17.74 1.80
CA GLY A 196 0.22 -17.32 1.96
C GLY A 196 -0.57 -18.19 2.93
N ARG A 197 -0.36 -19.51 2.90
CA ARG A 197 -0.96 -20.45 3.87
C ARG A 197 -0.53 -20.16 5.30
N GLU A 198 0.75 -19.84 5.51
CA GLU A 198 1.28 -19.44 6.83
C GLU A 198 0.66 -18.12 7.31
N VAL A 199 0.54 -17.12 6.43
CA VAL A 199 -0.14 -15.85 6.72
C VAL A 199 -1.59 -16.09 7.12
N LEU A 200 -2.32 -16.91 6.36
CA LEU A 200 -3.72 -17.23 6.64
C LEU A 200 -3.89 -17.98 7.97
N ALA A 201 -2.98 -18.89 8.30
CA ALA A 201 -2.99 -19.60 9.58
C ALA A 201 -2.77 -18.63 10.75
N ASN A 202 -1.78 -17.74 10.65
CA ASN A 202 -1.51 -16.71 11.65
C ASN A 202 -2.68 -15.72 11.79
N TYR A 203 -3.29 -15.30 10.68
CA TYR A 203 -4.46 -14.42 10.68
C TYR A 203 -5.65 -15.05 11.42
N LYS A 204 -5.97 -16.32 11.13
CA LYS A 204 -7.03 -17.06 11.82
C LYS A 204 -6.74 -17.24 13.31
N SER A 205 -5.48 -17.48 13.67
CA SER A 205 -5.04 -17.56 15.07
C SER A 205 -5.30 -16.25 15.82
N ILE A 206 -4.93 -15.11 15.24
CA ILE A 206 -5.21 -13.78 15.82
C ILE A 206 -6.72 -13.57 15.99
N LEU A 207 -7.51 -13.84 14.95
CA LEU A 207 -8.96 -13.69 14.98
C LEU A 207 -9.60 -14.51 16.12
N SER A 208 -9.18 -15.77 16.29
CA SER A 208 -9.69 -16.63 17.36
C SER A 208 -9.30 -16.16 18.76
N CYS A 209 -8.09 -15.63 18.95
CA CYS A 209 -7.65 -15.09 20.24
C CYS A 209 -8.45 -13.84 20.61
N SER A 210 -8.70 -12.96 19.65
CA SER A 210 -9.46 -11.71 19.88
C SER A 210 -10.90 -11.99 20.31
N LEU A 211 -11.56 -13.00 19.72
CA LEU A 211 -12.92 -13.41 20.10
C LEU A 211 -12.99 -14.02 21.52
N GLN A 212 -11.89 -14.53 22.05
CA GLN A 212 -11.82 -15.08 23.42
C GLN A 212 -11.53 -14.01 24.48
N GLY A 213 -11.08 -12.81 24.08
CA GLY A 213 -10.75 -11.68 24.97
C GLY A 213 -11.92 -10.75 25.31
N GLU A 214 -13.10 -10.97 24.72
CA GLU A 214 -14.34 -10.24 25.02
C GLU A 214 -15.18 -11.01 26.06
N PHE A 215 -14.72 -11.08 27.32
CA PHE A 215 -15.52 -11.55 28.47
C PHE A 215 -15.27 -10.71 29.73
#